data_AF-A0A484XY11-F1
#
_entry.id   AF-A0A484XY11-F1
#
_cell.length_a   1.000
_cell.length_b   1.000
_cell.length_c   1.000
_cell.angle_alpha   90.00
_cell.angle_beta   90.00
_cell.angle_gamma   90.00
#
_symmetry.space_group_name_H-M   'P 1'
#
loop_
_entity.id
_entity.type
_entity.pdbx_description
1 polymer ?
#
loop_
_entity_poly.entity_id
_entity_poly.type
_entity_poly.pdbx_seq_one_letter_code
_entity_poly.pdbx_strand_id
1 'polypeptide(L)'
;MSTNWQQVLSNDTTNLGNITYVLMKSLGMTLGQALQLTPDAATTMGVWFARITGLSMFLAYTGAFFTLIYSPLKAIIQGTPKALWPARMTQLNTAGMPANAMWMQCLLVCVFILLVSFGGDTASAFYNKLTLMANVSMTLPYLFLTLAFPFFKAKQDLERPFVIFKTRAATLLATTVVVLVVAFANIFTVIQPVIEANDWNSALWMVGGPIFFSLMAMGIYENYRRRVAQSTIWVAD
;
A
#
# COMPACT_ATOMS: atom_id res chain seq x y z
N MET A 1 -19.18 24.29 21.80
CA MET A 1 -17.86 23.75 22.20
C MET A 1 -17.47 22.68 21.19
N SER A 2 -16.27 22.75 20.62
CA SER A 2 -15.74 21.69 19.75
C SER A 2 -15.41 20.44 20.58
N THR A 3 -15.44 19.26 19.94
CA THR A 3 -15.12 17.98 20.57
C THR A 3 -13.74 18.01 21.25
N ASN A 4 -13.66 17.58 22.51
CA ASN A 4 -12.37 17.39 23.20
C ASN A 4 -11.70 16.11 22.70
N TRP A 5 -10.81 16.26 21.72
CA TRP A 5 -10.16 15.13 21.03
C TRP A 5 -9.25 14.30 21.93
N GLN A 6 -8.63 14.92 22.94
CA GLN A 6 -7.77 14.20 23.88
C GLN A 6 -8.62 13.24 24.71
N GLN A 7 -9.80 13.64 25.17
CA GLN A 7 -10.71 12.77 25.91
C GLN A 7 -11.31 11.64 25.07
N VAL A 8 -11.57 11.87 23.78
CA VAL A 8 -12.15 10.87 22.86
C VAL A 8 -11.11 9.83 22.41
N LEU A 9 -9.87 10.26 22.19
CA LEU A 9 -8.78 9.41 21.70
C LEU A 9 -8.06 8.64 22.81
N SER A 10 -8.11 9.12 24.06
CA SER A 10 -7.48 8.47 25.22
C SER A 10 -8.34 7.41 25.91
N ASN A 11 -9.50 7.05 25.34
CA ASN A 11 -10.42 6.08 25.95
C ASN A 11 -10.00 4.64 25.56
N ASP A 12 -9.90 3.72 26.53
CA ASP A 12 -9.37 2.36 26.34
C ASP A 12 -10.13 1.51 25.30
N THR A 13 -11.36 1.90 24.96
CA THR A 13 -12.16 1.24 23.93
C THR A 13 -11.80 1.66 22.50
N THR A 14 -10.98 2.69 22.31
CA THR A 14 -10.63 3.24 21.00
C THR A 14 -9.33 2.62 20.49
N ASN A 15 -9.38 1.95 19.34
CA ASN A 15 -8.22 1.38 18.65
C ASN A 15 -8.24 1.73 17.16
N LEU A 16 -7.20 1.38 16.40
CA LEU A 16 -7.11 1.66 14.97
C LEU A 16 -8.32 1.12 14.17
N GLY A 17 -8.95 0.04 14.63
CA GLY A 17 -10.09 -0.58 13.94
C GLY A 17 -11.43 0.13 14.16
N ASN A 18 -11.60 0.90 15.23
CA ASN A 18 -12.87 1.56 15.55
C ASN A 18 -12.78 3.08 15.74
N ILE A 19 -11.58 3.66 15.68
CA ILE A 19 -11.34 5.11 15.86
C ILE A 19 -12.23 5.95 14.95
N THR A 20 -12.38 5.57 13.67
CA THR A 20 -13.22 6.31 12.74
C THR A 20 -14.69 6.34 13.16
N TYR A 21 -15.22 5.24 13.72
CA TYR A 21 -16.59 5.19 14.25
C TYR A 21 -16.75 6.07 15.49
N VAL A 22 -15.77 6.06 16.38
CA VAL A 22 -15.76 6.88 17.59
C VAL A 22 -15.71 8.38 17.25
N LEU A 23 -14.88 8.75 16.26
CA LEU A 23 -14.77 10.12 15.76
C LEU A 23 -16.08 10.57 15.12
N MET A 24 -16.69 9.75 14.26
CA MET A 24 -17.94 10.11 13.59
C MET A 24 -19.13 10.14 14.54
N LYS A 25 -19.17 9.27 15.56
CA LYS A 25 -20.15 9.34 16.64
C LYS A 25 -20.04 10.66 17.40
N SER A 26 -18.83 11.04 17.80
CA SER A 26 -18.56 12.29 18.51
C SER A 26 -18.94 13.52 17.67
N LEU A 27 -18.66 13.47 16.37
CA LEU A 27 -19.06 14.52 15.42
C LEU A 27 -20.59 14.63 15.32
N GLY A 28 -21.31 13.51 15.20
CA GLY A 28 -22.77 13.52 15.17
C GLY A 28 -23.38 14.02 16.48
N MET A 29 -22.83 13.66 17.64
CA MET A 29 -23.31 14.16 18.93
C MET A 29 -23.10 15.66 19.09
N THR A 30 -21.92 16.17 18.74
CA THR A 30 -21.60 17.61 18.83
C THR A 30 -22.42 18.45 17.86
N LEU A 31 -22.67 17.95 16.65
CA LEU A 31 -23.62 18.57 15.72
C LEU A 31 -25.03 18.61 16.31
N GLY A 32 -25.47 17.56 17.01
CA GLY A 32 -26.82 17.49 17.59
C GLY A 32 -27.01 18.49 18.72
N GLN A 33 -25.98 18.65 19.55
CA GLN A 33 -25.93 19.67 20.59
C GLN A 33 -25.90 21.08 19.99
N ALA A 34 -25.16 21.30 18.90
CA ALA A 34 -25.12 22.59 18.20
C ALA A 34 -26.47 22.97 17.59
N LEU A 35 -27.25 21.98 17.15
CA LEU A 35 -28.62 22.15 16.67
C LEU A 35 -29.68 22.26 17.79
N GLN A 36 -29.25 22.34 19.05
CA GLN A 36 -30.12 22.41 20.24
C GLN A 36 -31.08 21.23 20.37
N LEU A 37 -30.71 20.06 19.84
CA LEU A 37 -31.48 18.83 20.05
C LEU A 37 -31.40 18.37 21.50
N THR A 38 -32.39 17.60 21.94
CA THR A 38 -32.34 16.95 23.26
C THR A 38 -31.13 16.03 23.36
N PRO A 39 -30.60 15.78 24.58
CA PRO A 39 -29.45 14.88 24.76
C PRO A 39 -29.64 13.50 24.13
N ASP A 40 -30.86 12.95 24.19
CA ASP A 40 -31.21 11.66 23.60
C ASP A 40 -31.21 11.71 22.06
N ALA A 41 -31.74 12.79 21.48
CA ALA A 41 -31.74 12.99 20.03
C ALA A 41 -30.32 13.22 19.49
N ALA A 42 -29.48 13.98 20.19
CA ALA A 42 -28.07 14.18 19.84
C ALA A 42 -27.28 12.86 19.91
N THR A 43 -27.53 12.02 20.92
CA THR A 43 -26.92 10.69 21.05
C THR A 43 -27.34 9.77 19.90
N THR A 44 -28.63 9.77 19.58
CA THR A 44 -29.20 9.00 18.45
C THR A 44 -28.58 9.44 17.12
N MET A 45 -28.40 10.75 16.93
CA MET A 45 -27.73 11.28 15.73
C MET A 45 -26.27 10.83 15.64
N GLY A 46 -25.53 10.84 16.76
CA GLY A 46 -24.18 10.27 16.83
C GLY A 46 -24.11 8.80 16.41
N VAL A 47 -25.05 7.98 16.88
CA VAL A 47 -25.13 6.56 16.50
C VAL A 47 -25.40 6.39 14.99
N TRP A 48 -26.29 7.19 14.42
CA TRP A 48 -26.57 7.16 12.98
C TRP A 48 -25.36 7.56 12.14
N PHE A 49 -24.62 8.59 12.55
CA PHE A 49 -23.38 8.98 11.89
C PHE A 49 -22.38 7.82 11.89
N ALA A 50 -22.16 7.18 13.04
CA ALA A 50 -21.28 6.03 13.13
C ALA A 50 -21.72 4.85 12.22
N ARG A 51 -23.02 4.56 12.15
CA ARG A 51 -23.57 3.49 11.29
C ARG A 51 -23.41 3.79 9.80
N ILE A 52 -23.72 5.01 9.37
CA ILE A 52 -23.57 5.42 7.96
C ILE A 52 -22.09 5.36 7.56
N THR A 53 -21.19 5.81 8.43
CA THR A 53 -19.74 5.65 8.23
C THR A 53 -19.32 4.18 8.17
N GLY A 54 -19.87 3.32 9.03
CA GLY A 54 -19.69 1.86 8.96
C GLY A 54 -20.01 1.29 7.59
N LEU A 55 -21.19 1.61 7.09
CA LEU A 55 -21.62 1.14 5.78
C LEU A 55 -20.76 1.73 4.65
N SER A 56 -20.40 3.02 4.71
CA SER A 56 -19.59 3.65 3.66
C SER A 56 -18.17 3.08 3.62
N MET A 57 -17.55 2.85 4.77
CA MET A 57 -16.24 2.19 4.86
C MET A 57 -16.31 0.76 4.35
N PHE A 58 -17.36 0.00 4.70
CA PHE A 58 -17.56 -1.35 4.18
C PHE A 58 -17.64 -1.37 2.65
N LEU A 59 -18.47 -0.51 2.06
CA LEU A 59 -18.61 -0.42 0.60
C LEU A 59 -17.32 0.05 -0.08
N ALA A 60 -16.65 1.06 0.48
CA ALA A 60 -15.40 1.59 -0.04
C ALA A 60 -14.27 0.55 0.00
N TYR A 61 -14.10 -0.16 1.12
CA TYR A 61 -13.08 -1.20 1.24
C TYR A 61 -13.39 -2.42 0.39
N THR A 62 -14.67 -2.80 0.24
CA THR A 62 -15.08 -3.87 -0.68
C THR A 62 -14.74 -3.49 -2.13
N GLY A 63 -15.05 -2.26 -2.54
CA GLY A 63 -14.69 -1.75 -3.87
C GLY A 63 -13.17 -1.72 -4.10
N ALA A 64 -12.42 -1.18 -3.13
CA ALA A 64 -10.96 -1.15 -3.18
C ALA A 64 -10.36 -2.55 -3.25
N PHE A 65 -10.89 -3.51 -2.49
CA PHE A 65 -10.45 -4.90 -2.49
C PHE A 65 -10.61 -5.52 -3.89
N PHE A 66 -11.76 -5.35 -4.55
CA PHE A 66 -11.94 -5.86 -5.91
C PHE A 66 -10.91 -5.32 -6.89
N THR A 67 -10.57 -4.03 -6.81
CA THR A 67 -9.55 -3.44 -7.69
C THR A 67 -8.13 -3.90 -7.34
N LEU A 68 -7.79 -3.94 -6.04
CA LEU A 68 -6.44 -4.21 -5.57
C LEU A 68 -6.05 -5.69 -5.64
N ILE A 69 -7.00 -6.63 -5.68
CA ILE A 69 -6.68 -8.06 -5.84
C ILE A 69 -5.97 -8.32 -7.17
N TYR A 70 -6.49 -7.75 -8.27
CA TYR A 70 -6.04 -8.12 -9.61
C TYR A 70 -5.16 -7.07 -10.26
N SER A 71 -5.33 -5.78 -9.97
CA SER A 71 -4.63 -4.71 -10.69
C SER A 71 -3.10 -4.78 -10.52
N PRO A 72 -2.54 -4.85 -9.29
CA PRO A 72 -1.10 -4.94 -9.09
C PRO A 72 -0.53 -6.25 -9.66
N LEU A 73 -1.22 -7.38 -9.45
CA LEU A 73 -0.78 -8.68 -9.95
C LEU A 73 -0.72 -8.70 -11.48
N LYS A 74 -1.77 -8.18 -12.14
CA LYS A 74 -1.82 -8.07 -13.60
C LYS A 74 -0.72 -7.16 -14.12
N ALA A 75 -0.52 -6.00 -13.49
CA ALA A 75 0.53 -5.06 -13.86
C ALA A 75 1.93 -5.70 -13.77
N ILE A 76 2.20 -6.47 -12.72
CA ILE A 76 3.48 -7.18 -12.56
C ILE A 76 3.66 -8.27 -13.63
N ILE A 77 2.66 -9.14 -13.82
CA ILE A 77 2.77 -10.29 -14.74
C ILE A 77 2.84 -9.85 -16.20
N GLN A 78 2.08 -8.81 -16.58
CA GLN A 78 2.06 -8.31 -17.97
C GLN A 78 3.17 -7.29 -18.23
N GLY A 79 3.62 -6.55 -17.21
CA GLY A 79 4.68 -5.55 -17.31
C GLY A 79 6.10 -6.11 -17.30
N THR A 80 6.27 -7.40 -17.02
CA THR A 80 7.59 -8.05 -16.97
C THR A 80 7.69 -9.18 -18.02
N PRO A 81 8.90 -9.57 -18.46
CA PRO A 81 9.07 -10.65 -19.42
C PRO A 81 8.43 -11.96 -18.92
N LYS A 82 7.64 -12.63 -19.77
CA LYS A 82 6.92 -13.87 -19.39
C LYS A 82 7.84 -14.97 -18.86
N ALA A 83 9.08 -15.02 -19.35
CA ALA A 83 10.08 -16.00 -18.94
C ALA A 83 10.71 -15.72 -17.55
N LEU A 84 10.45 -14.55 -16.96
CA LEU A 84 10.83 -14.24 -15.58
C LEU A 84 10.03 -15.09 -14.57
N TRP A 85 8.79 -15.44 -14.93
CA TRP A 85 7.85 -16.13 -14.06
C TRP A 85 7.67 -17.60 -14.48
N PRO A 86 7.25 -18.48 -13.56
CA PRO A 86 6.80 -19.82 -13.92
C PRO A 86 5.71 -19.78 -15.00
N ALA A 87 5.81 -20.67 -16.01
CA ALA A 87 4.90 -20.67 -17.17
C ALA A 87 3.41 -20.73 -16.76
N ARG A 88 3.08 -21.43 -15.66
CA ARG A 88 1.71 -21.49 -15.14
C ARG A 88 1.20 -20.14 -14.63
N MET A 89 2.06 -19.26 -14.10
CA MET A 89 1.68 -17.94 -13.57
C MET A 89 1.35 -16.93 -14.67
N THR A 90 1.93 -17.09 -15.86
CA THR A 90 1.78 -16.15 -16.98
C THR A 90 0.70 -16.53 -17.98
N GLN A 91 0.05 -17.69 -17.77
CA GLN A 91 -1.09 -18.14 -18.57
C GLN A 91 -2.31 -17.24 -18.31
N LEU A 92 -2.84 -16.67 -19.39
CA LEU A 92 -4.03 -15.84 -19.37
C LEU A 92 -5.28 -16.69 -19.67
N ASN A 93 -6.37 -16.40 -18.98
CA ASN A 93 -7.69 -16.96 -19.28
C ASN A 93 -8.37 -16.21 -20.45
N THR A 94 -9.60 -16.62 -20.80
CA THR A 94 -10.43 -15.99 -21.85
C THR A 94 -10.72 -14.51 -21.60
N ALA A 95 -10.65 -14.04 -20.35
CA ALA A 95 -10.82 -12.64 -19.97
C ALA A 95 -9.51 -11.84 -19.93
N GLY A 96 -8.39 -12.42 -20.39
CA GLY A 96 -7.08 -11.75 -20.40
C GLY A 96 -6.46 -11.58 -19.01
N MET A 97 -6.84 -12.43 -18.04
CA MET A 97 -6.40 -12.37 -16.65
C MET A 97 -5.53 -13.57 -16.27
N PRO A 98 -4.46 -13.39 -15.47
CA PRO A 98 -3.57 -14.46 -15.03
C PRO A 98 -4.22 -15.30 -13.92
N ALA A 99 -5.16 -16.18 -14.28
CA ALA A 99 -6.01 -16.91 -13.34
C ALA A 99 -5.22 -17.75 -12.30
N ASN A 100 -4.19 -18.46 -12.76
CA ASN A 100 -3.38 -19.31 -11.88
C ASN A 100 -2.63 -18.49 -10.82
N ALA A 101 -2.11 -17.32 -11.20
CA ALA A 101 -1.44 -16.44 -10.24
C ALA A 101 -2.42 -15.85 -9.22
N MET A 102 -3.63 -15.49 -9.65
CA MET A 102 -4.68 -15.00 -8.75
C MET A 102 -5.10 -16.08 -7.74
N TRP A 103 -5.23 -17.34 -8.16
CA TRP A 103 -5.54 -18.45 -7.26
C TRP A 103 -4.43 -18.72 -6.23
N MET A 104 -3.16 -18.63 -6.63
CA MET A 104 -2.05 -18.75 -5.68
C MET A 104 -2.02 -17.59 -4.68
N GLN A 105 -2.29 -16.36 -5.12
CA GLN A 105 -2.42 -15.21 -4.23
C GLN A 105 -3.60 -15.40 -3.26
N CYS A 106 -4.75 -15.88 -3.75
CA CYS A 106 -5.91 -16.19 -2.93
C CYS A 106 -5.56 -17.20 -1.83
N LEU A 107 -4.93 -18.33 -2.20
CA LEU A 107 -4.50 -19.35 -1.25
C LEU A 107 -3.55 -18.78 -0.20
N LEU A 108 -2.56 -17.99 -0.63
CA LEU A 108 -1.60 -17.35 0.27
C LEU A 108 -2.32 -16.41 1.26
N VAL A 109 -3.25 -15.58 0.79
CA VAL A 109 -4.03 -14.68 1.64
C VAL A 109 -4.90 -15.46 2.63
N CYS A 110 -5.57 -16.53 2.20
CA CYS A 110 -6.35 -17.39 3.10
C CYS A 110 -5.48 -18.00 4.20
N VAL A 111 -4.29 -18.51 3.87
CA VAL A 111 -3.34 -19.04 4.86
C VAL A 111 -2.91 -17.96 5.84
N PHE A 112 -2.61 -16.76 5.35
CA PHE A 112 -2.26 -15.62 6.20
C PHE A 112 -3.39 -15.24 7.16
N ILE A 113 -4.63 -15.17 6.67
CA ILE A 113 -5.81 -14.87 7.51
C ILE A 113 -5.95 -15.94 8.59
N LEU A 114 -5.88 -17.23 8.23
CA LEU A 114 -5.96 -18.31 9.21
C LEU A 114 -4.84 -18.22 10.27
N LEU A 115 -3.61 -17.95 9.85
CA LEU A 115 -2.49 -17.77 10.77
C LEU A 115 -2.71 -16.61 11.74
N VAL A 116 -3.20 -15.46 11.26
CA VAL A 116 -3.44 -14.29 12.11
C VAL A 116 -4.67 -14.49 13.02
N SER A 117 -5.73 -15.11 12.50
CA SER A 117 -6.96 -15.37 13.25
C SER A 117 -6.78 -16.41 14.36
N PHE A 118 -5.95 -17.43 14.15
CA PHE A 118 -5.76 -18.52 15.12
C PHE A 118 -4.39 -18.54 15.80
N GLY A 119 -3.43 -17.71 15.37
CA GLY A 119 -2.05 -17.71 15.88
C GLY A 119 -1.80 -16.85 17.12
N GLY A 120 -2.81 -16.19 17.66
CA GLY A 120 -2.71 -15.37 18.89
C GLY A 120 -1.92 -14.06 18.72
N ASP A 121 -1.49 -13.47 19.84
CA ASP A 121 -0.86 -12.15 19.88
C ASP A 121 0.42 -12.06 19.05
N THR A 122 1.18 -13.15 18.96
CA THR A 122 2.42 -13.23 18.17
C THR A 122 2.15 -13.14 16.66
N ALA A 123 1.10 -13.79 16.17
CA ALA A 123 0.72 -13.72 14.76
C ALA A 123 0.16 -12.35 14.38
N SER A 124 -0.62 -11.73 15.27
CA SER A 124 -1.11 -10.35 15.11
C SER A 124 0.04 -9.34 15.10
N ALA A 125 1.02 -9.49 16.01
CA ALA A 125 2.22 -8.66 16.03
C ALA A 125 3.04 -8.83 14.74
N PHE A 126 3.23 -10.07 14.25
CA PHE A 126 3.91 -10.32 12.98
C PHE A 126 3.19 -9.69 11.80
N TYR A 127 1.86 -9.78 11.74
CA TYR A 127 1.05 -9.10 10.73
C TYR A 127 1.25 -7.58 10.77
N ASN A 128 1.21 -6.96 11.94
CA ASN A 128 1.47 -5.53 12.09
C ASN A 128 2.86 -5.14 11.58
N LYS A 129 3.89 -5.95 11.87
CA LYS A 129 5.25 -5.72 11.33
C LYS A 129 5.25 -5.84 9.80
N LEU A 130 4.59 -6.84 9.22
CA LEU A 130 4.45 -6.97 7.76
C LEU A 130 3.71 -5.77 7.14
N THR A 131 2.64 -5.29 7.76
CA THR A 131 1.92 -4.08 7.32
C THR A 131 2.84 -2.86 7.34
N LEU A 132 3.65 -2.68 8.39
CA LEU A 132 4.61 -1.59 8.47
C LEU A 132 5.68 -1.67 7.37
N MET A 133 6.17 -2.87 7.03
CA MET A 133 7.08 -3.06 5.89
C MET A 133 6.44 -2.70 4.55
N ALA A 134 5.16 -3.04 4.39
CA ALA A 134 4.42 -2.74 3.16
C ALA A 134 4.26 -1.23 2.96
N ASN A 135 4.09 -0.44 4.03
CA ASN A 135 3.97 1.02 3.94
C ASN A 135 5.21 1.67 3.31
N VAL A 136 6.40 1.27 3.74
CA VAL A 136 7.67 1.74 3.12
C VAL A 136 7.75 1.24 1.68
N SER A 137 7.49 -0.05 1.47
CA SER A 137 7.62 -0.70 0.16
C SER A 137 6.68 -0.14 -0.91
N MET A 138 5.47 0.30 -0.55
CA MET A 138 4.51 0.90 -1.47
C MET A 138 5.00 2.22 -2.07
N THR A 139 5.89 2.93 -1.38
CA THR A 139 6.38 4.24 -1.83
C THR A 139 7.65 4.17 -2.68
N LEU A 140 8.42 3.09 -2.56
CA LEU A 140 9.66 2.91 -3.31
C LEU A 140 9.46 2.92 -4.84
N PRO A 141 8.42 2.28 -5.43
CA PRO A 141 8.16 2.39 -6.86
C PRO A 141 7.98 3.83 -7.33
N TYR A 142 7.38 4.70 -6.52
CA TYR A 142 7.22 6.11 -6.87
C TYR A 142 8.55 6.85 -6.89
N LEU A 143 9.48 6.55 -5.96
CA LEU A 143 10.83 7.11 -6.01
C LEU A 143 11.54 6.74 -7.30
N PHE A 144 11.51 5.45 -7.70
CA PHE A 144 12.12 5.01 -8.95
C PHE A 144 11.47 5.65 -10.17
N LEU A 145 10.13 5.75 -10.19
CA LEU A 145 9.38 6.37 -11.29
C LEU A 145 9.74 7.86 -11.42
N THR A 146 9.74 8.59 -10.31
CA THR A 146 10.08 10.01 -10.29
C THR A 146 11.53 10.23 -10.70
N LEU A 147 12.48 9.43 -10.21
CA LEU A 147 13.89 9.50 -10.61
C LEU A 147 14.11 9.17 -12.09
N ALA A 148 13.32 8.26 -12.66
CA ALA A 148 13.36 7.93 -14.08
C ALA A 148 12.76 9.03 -14.97
N PHE A 149 11.90 9.90 -14.42
CA PHE A 149 11.14 10.89 -15.20
C PHE A 149 12.01 11.92 -15.96
N PRO A 150 13.07 12.51 -15.39
CA PRO A 150 14.00 13.36 -16.15
C PRO A 150 14.69 12.64 -17.32
N PHE A 151 15.11 11.38 -17.11
CA PHE A 151 15.75 10.57 -18.16
C PHE A 151 14.75 10.23 -19.27
N PHE A 152 13.53 9.87 -18.90
CA PHE A 152 12.43 9.68 -19.83
C PHE A 152 12.17 10.96 -20.62
N LYS A 153 12.19 12.14 -19.98
CA LYS A 153 11.94 13.42 -20.67
C LYS A 153 13.07 13.83 -21.61
N ALA A 154 14.32 13.45 -21.31
CA ALA A 154 15.48 13.71 -22.15
C ALA A 154 15.49 12.93 -23.47
N LYS A 155 14.83 11.77 -23.54
CA LYS A 155 14.66 11.01 -24.80
C LYS A 155 13.79 11.80 -25.79
N GLN A 156 14.18 11.89 -27.06
CA GLN A 156 13.42 12.63 -28.08
C GLN A 156 12.67 11.72 -29.07
N ASP A 157 13.02 10.43 -29.15
CA ASP A 157 12.44 9.44 -30.07
C ASP A 157 11.10 8.84 -29.61
N LEU A 158 10.27 9.59 -28.88
CA LEU A 158 9.01 9.08 -28.34
C LEU A 158 7.85 10.04 -28.66
N GLU A 159 6.79 9.51 -29.28
CA GLU A 159 5.53 10.23 -29.42
C GLU A 159 4.94 10.52 -28.04
N ARG A 160 4.74 11.82 -27.77
CA ARG A 160 4.21 12.31 -26.49
C ARG A 160 2.90 13.04 -26.74
N PRO A 161 1.75 12.35 -26.70
CA PRO A 161 0.46 12.98 -26.93
C PRO A 161 0.11 14.06 -25.88
N PHE A 162 0.80 14.06 -24.73
CA PHE A 162 0.60 15.04 -23.67
C PHE A 162 1.93 15.38 -22.96
N VAL A 163 2.22 16.67 -22.80
CA VAL A 163 3.42 17.18 -22.12
C VAL A 163 3.04 18.33 -21.19
N ILE A 164 3.06 18.07 -19.87
CA ILE A 164 2.83 19.10 -18.85
C ILE A 164 4.09 19.96 -18.64
N PHE A 165 5.24 19.32 -18.44
CA PHE A 165 6.50 20.01 -18.16
C PHE A 165 7.25 20.33 -19.46
N LYS A 166 7.21 21.60 -19.87
CA LYS A 166 7.85 22.10 -21.09
C LYS A 166 9.34 22.42 -20.90
N THR A 167 9.75 22.86 -19.71
CA THR A 167 11.14 23.24 -19.43
C THR A 167 11.89 22.18 -18.62
N ARG A 168 13.19 22.02 -18.93
CA ARG A 168 14.10 21.13 -18.20
C ARG A 168 14.23 21.54 -16.73
N ALA A 169 14.25 22.85 -16.46
CA ALA A 169 14.30 23.38 -15.10
C ALA A 169 13.06 23.01 -14.28
N ALA A 170 11.85 23.17 -14.83
CA ALA A 170 10.62 22.79 -14.13
C ALA A 170 10.52 21.26 -13.90
N THR A 171 10.97 20.47 -14.87
CA THR A 171 11.03 19.00 -14.75
C THR A 171 11.96 18.58 -13.61
N LEU A 172 13.17 19.16 -13.55
CA LEU A 172 14.14 18.86 -12.50
C LEU A 172 13.66 19.36 -11.14
N LEU A 173 13.10 20.57 -11.05
CA LEU A 173 12.55 21.10 -9.79
C LEU A 173 11.43 20.21 -9.25
N ALA A 174 10.45 19.85 -10.09
CA ALA A 174 9.35 18.98 -9.68
C ALA A 174 9.85 17.59 -9.24
N THR A 175 10.81 17.02 -9.98
CA THR A 175 11.45 15.75 -9.64
C THR A 175 12.13 15.84 -8.27
N THR A 176 12.97 16.86 -8.05
CA THR A 176 13.69 17.06 -6.80
C THR A 176 12.74 17.22 -5.62
N VAL A 177 11.67 18.02 -5.77
CA VAL A 177 10.66 18.20 -4.72
C VAL A 177 10.01 16.86 -4.36
N VAL A 178 9.53 16.10 -5.35
CA VAL A 178 8.86 14.81 -5.11
C VAL A 178 9.82 13.81 -4.48
N VAL A 179 11.05 13.71 -4.98
CA VAL A 179 12.07 12.82 -4.40
C VAL A 179 12.37 13.18 -2.96
N LEU A 180 12.56 14.47 -2.64
CA LEU A 180 12.82 14.92 -1.27
C LEU A 180 11.65 14.61 -0.34
N VAL A 181 10.42 14.92 -0.75
CA VAL A 181 9.22 14.67 0.06
C VAL A 181 9.04 13.18 0.34
N VAL A 182 9.15 12.34 -0.69
CA VAL A 182 8.96 10.89 -0.54
C VAL A 182 10.12 10.27 0.25
N ALA A 183 11.36 10.69 0.01
CA ALA A 183 12.52 10.21 0.78
C ALA A 183 12.41 10.61 2.25
N PHE A 184 12.04 11.86 2.54
CA PHE A 184 11.80 12.33 3.91
C PHE A 184 10.68 11.55 4.59
N ALA A 185 9.55 11.33 3.89
CA ALA A 185 8.45 10.54 4.42
C ALA A 185 8.88 9.10 4.78
N ASN A 186 9.71 8.47 3.95
CA ASN A 186 10.23 7.13 4.23
C ASN A 186 11.17 7.11 5.44
N ILE A 187 12.11 8.06 5.51
CA ILE A 187 13.03 8.20 6.65
C ILE A 187 12.23 8.41 7.95
N PHE A 188 11.26 9.32 7.92
CA PHE A 188 10.40 9.57 9.08
C PHE A 188 9.58 8.34 9.46
N THR A 189 9.00 7.63 8.49
CA THR A 189 8.21 6.41 8.72
C THR A 189 9.04 5.33 9.42
N VAL A 190 10.33 5.19 9.06
CA VAL A 190 11.25 4.24 9.71
C VAL A 190 11.65 4.68 11.12
N ILE A 191 11.85 5.99 11.33
CA ILE A 191 12.34 6.53 12.61
C ILE A 191 11.22 6.70 13.65
N GLN A 192 9.99 6.99 13.23
CA GLN A 192 8.87 7.30 14.11
C GLN A 192 8.65 6.25 15.22
N PRO A 193 8.65 4.92 14.96
CA PRO A 193 8.49 3.91 16.02
C PRO A 193 9.60 3.96 17.08
N VAL A 194 10.81 4.39 16.70
CA VAL A 194 11.95 4.52 17.62
C VAL A 194 11.77 5.75 18.51
N ILE A 195 11.35 6.88 17.94
CA ILE A 195 11.17 8.13 18.69
C ILE A 195 9.99 8.01 19.67
N GLU A 196 8.87 7.44 19.24
CA GLU A 196 7.64 7.43 20.03
C GLU A 196 7.58 6.30 21.06
N ALA A 197 8.08 5.11 20.70
CA ALA A 197 7.90 3.89 21.49
C ALA A 197 9.22 3.17 21.83
N ASN A 198 10.38 3.73 21.48
CA ASN A 198 11.68 3.08 21.57
C ASN A 198 11.71 1.68 20.91
N ASP A 199 10.85 1.46 19.90
CA ASP A 199 10.66 0.19 19.20
C ASP A 199 11.66 0.06 18.03
N TRP A 200 12.90 -0.23 18.38
CA TRP A 200 13.96 -0.53 17.42
C TRP A 200 13.65 -1.76 16.55
N ASN A 201 12.85 -2.69 17.05
CA ASN A 201 12.48 -3.89 16.32
C ASN A 201 11.60 -3.53 15.11
N SER A 202 10.58 -2.68 15.28
CA SER A 202 9.78 -2.15 14.16
C SER A 202 10.65 -1.48 13.10
N ALA A 203 11.56 -0.58 13.50
CA ALA A 203 12.40 0.17 12.57
C ALA A 203 13.33 -0.75 11.76
N LEU A 204 13.96 -1.74 12.41
CA LEU A 204 14.80 -2.73 11.74
C LEU A 204 14.02 -3.53 10.71
N TRP A 205 12.80 -3.95 11.04
CA TRP A 205 11.92 -4.65 10.11
C TRP A 205 11.49 -3.80 8.92
N MET A 206 11.20 -2.52 9.15
CA MET A 206 10.81 -1.57 8.09
C MET A 206 11.92 -1.29 7.09
N VAL A 207 13.18 -1.39 7.50
CA VAL A 207 14.34 -1.33 6.60
C VAL A 207 14.65 -2.71 6.01
N GLY A 208 14.60 -3.75 6.84
CA GLY A 208 14.93 -5.12 6.47
C GLY A 208 13.99 -5.71 5.41
N GLY A 209 12.69 -5.42 5.48
CA GLY A 209 11.69 -5.87 4.52
C GLY A 209 12.04 -5.47 3.08
N PRO A 210 12.12 -4.16 2.76
CA PRO A 210 12.53 -3.69 1.44
C PRO A 210 13.86 -4.26 0.95
N ILE A 211 14.87 -4.37 1.82
CA ILE A 211 16.17 -4.95 1.45
C ILE A 211 16.01 -6.42 1.08
N PHE A 212 15.34 -7.22 1.92
CA PHE A 212 15.10 -8.64 1.68
C PHE A 212 14.35 -8.87 0.36
N PHE A 213 13.24 -8.16 0.14
CA PHE A 213 12.46 -8.27 -1.09
C PHE A 213 13.25 -7.81 -2.32
N SER A 214 14.10 -6.79 -2.19
CA SER A 214 14.98 -6.32 -3.28
C SER A 214 16.03 -7.36 -3.65
N LEU A 215 16.66 -8.01 -2.67
CA LEU A 215 17.62 -9.09 -2.89
C LEU A 215 16.95 -10.31 -3.52
N MET A 216 15.76 -10.69 -3.03
CA MET A 216 14.97 -11.78 -3.61
C MET A 216 14.60 -11.47 -5.07
N ALA A 217 14.12 -10.26 -5.36
CA ALA A 217 13.82 -9.82 -6.72
C ALA A 217 15.05 -9.86 -7.63
N MET A 218 16.21 -9.43 -7.13
CA MET A 218 17.48 -9.51 -7.84
C MET A 218 17.90 -10.96 -8.11
N GLY A 219 17.68 -11.88 -7.16
CA GLY A 219 17.92 -13.31 -7.35
C GLY A 219 17.02 -13.93 -8.42
N ILE A 220 15.73 -13.59 -8.45
CA ILE A 220 14.79 -14.00 -9.50
C ILE A 220 15.26 -13.48 -10.87
N TYR A 221 15.65 -12.21 -10.94
CA TYR A 221 16.14 -11.59 -12.16
C TYR A 221 17.45 -12.23 -12.65
N GLU A 222 18.40 -12.52 -11.76
CA GLU A 222 19.68 -13.13 -12.11
C GLU A 222 19.49 -14.55 -12.63
N ASN A 223 18.62 -15.35 -11.99
CA ASN A 223 18.27 -16.68 -12.47
C ASN A 223 17.65 -16.62 -13.88
N TYR A 224 16.76 -15.66 -14.12
CA TYR A 224 16.22 -15.40 -15.45
C TYR A 224 17.31 -15.02 -16.46
N ARG A 225 18.19 -14.07 -16.12
CA ARG A 225 19.30 -13.62 -16.98
C ARG A 225 20.19 -14.78 -17.39
N ARG A 226 20.53 -15.67 -16.45
CA ARG A 226 21.36 -16.86 -16.73
C ARG A 226 20.66 -17.85 -17.66
N ARG A 227 19.37 -18.11 -17.47
CA ARG A 227 18.57 -18.99 -18.34
C ARG A 227 18.48 -18.46 -19.78
N VAL A 228 18.26 -17.15 -19.92
CA VAL A 228 18.20 -16.51 -21.24
C VAL A 228 19.56 -16.53 -21.92
N ALA A 229 20.64 -16.16 -21.20
CA ALA A 229 21.99 -16.20 -21.75
C ALA A 229 22.39 -17.60 -22.24
N GLN A 230 22.04 -18.66 -21.50
CA GLN A 230 22.24 -20.03 -21.93
C GLN A 230 21.41 -20.37 -23.17
N SER A 231 20.13 -19.96 -23.24
CA SER A 231 19.29 -20.22 -24.42
C SER A 231 19.76 -19.52 -25.69
N THR A 232 20.38 -18.34 -25.59
CA THR A 232 20.93 -17.62 -26.76
C THR A 232 22.16 -18.32 -27.34
N ILE A 233 22.95 -19.02 -26.50
CA ILE A 233 24.15 -19.75 -26.95
C ILE A 233 23.75 -20.98 -27.79
N TRP A 234 22.66 -21.67 -27.45
CA TRP A 234 22.19 -22.86 -28.20
C TRP A 234 21.51 -22.57 -29.55
N VAL A 235 21.21 -21.31 -29.87
CA VAL A 235 20.56 -20.91 -31.14
C VAL A 235 21.59 -20.36 -32.15
N ALA A 236 22.84 -20.16 -31.72
CA ALA A 236 23.92 -19.60 -32.54
C ALA A 236 24.87 -20.68 -33.12
N ASP A 237 24.65 -21.95 -32.80
CA ASP A 237 25.34 -23.14 -33.36
C ASP A 237 24.37 -23.95 -34.23
#